data_AF-A0A6I4XKI4-F1
#
_entry.id   AF-A0A6I4XKI4-F1
#
_cell.length_a   1.000
_cell.length_b   1.000
_cell.length_c   1.000
_cell.angle_alpha   90.00
_cell.angle_beta   90.00
_cell.angle_gamma   90.00
#
_symmetry.space_group_name_H-M   'P 1'
#
loop_
_entity.id
_entity.type
_entity.pdbx_description
1 polymer ?
#
loop_
_entity_poly.entity_id
_entity_poly.type
_entity_poly.pdbx_seq_one_letter_code
_entity_poly.pdbx_strand_id
1 'polypeptide(L)'
;FQMIDEPSSGFVGFSGNVYEADIVRSAVRPLANAVGKTVPKHRFGDKINPNIAISMVLQEPNALMSMQMLLEKMIWQYRVNGNAFIYVEKDDNGKPVALYPIVSHSLELLISPSGEYFIKFVLRDGKSYTFRYRDLIH
;
A
#
# COMPACT_ATOMS: atom_id res chain seq x y z
N PHE A 1 -19.90 -3.24 -16.64
CA PHE A 1 -18.58 -2.64 -16.40
C PHE A 1 -18.08 -2.15 -17.74
N GLN A 2 -17.84 -0.84 -17.87
CA GLN A 2 -17.35 -0.28 -19.12
C GLN A 2 -15.82 -0.28 -19.02
N MET A 3 -15.18 -1.12 -19.83
CA MET A 3 -13.74 -1.14 -20.00
C MET A 3 -13.40 0.10 -20.82
N ILE A 4 -12.64 1.03 -20.24
CA ILE A 4 -12.07 2.16 -20.97
C ILE A 4 -10.69 1.69 -21.40
N ASP A 5 -10.58 1.24 -22.64
CA ASP A 5 -9.29 1.01 -23.30
C ASP A 5 -8.71 2.37 -23.68
N GLU A 6 -7.92 2.97 -22.78
CA GLU A 6 -6.90 3.93 -23.18
C GLU A 6 -5.74 3.18 -23.84
N PRO A 7 -5.15 3.70 -24.94
CA PRO A 7 -4.09 3.02 -25.67
C PRO A 7 -2.84 2.88 -24.80
N SER A 8 -2.56 1.63 -24.39
CA SER A 8 -1.27 1.09 -23.93
C SER A 8 -0.34 2.08 -23.20
N SER A 9 -0.77 2.59 -22.04
CA SER A 9 0.15 3.25 -21.11
C SER A 9 0.71 2.22 -20.12
N GLY A 10 1.81 1.59 -20.53
CA GLY A 10 2.80 0.98 -19.63
C GLY A 10 2.33 -0.21 -18.79
N PHE A 11 2.27 -1.40 -19.39
CA PHE A 11 2.45 -2.62 -18.62
C PHE A 11 3.86 -2.61 -18.02
N VAL A 12 4.02 -2.12 -16.78
CA VAL A 12 5.27 -2.27 -16.03
C VAL A 12 5.18 -3.55 -15.18
N GLY A 13 5.11 -4.68 -15.88
CA GLY A 13 5.41 -5.95 -15.25
C GLY A 13 6.90 -5.97 -14.93
N PHE A 14 7.28 -5.61 -13.70
CA PHE A 14 8.65 -5.76 -13.24
C PHE A 14 8.98 -7.25 -13.18
N SER A 15 9.60 -7.73 -14.25
CA SER A 15 10.01 -9.10 -14.47
C SER A 15 11.09 -9.48 -13.45
N GLY A 16 10.65 -10.09 -12.35
CA GLY A 16 11.23 -11.27 -11.68
C GLY A 16 12.66 -11.25 -11.13
N ASN A 17 13.58 -10.42 -11.61
CA ASN A 17 15.02 -10.60 -11.40
C ASN A 17 15.72 -9.39 -10.73
N VAL A 18 15.00 -8.27 -10.57
CA VAL A 18 15.55 -7.05 -9.95
C VAL A 18 15.73 -7.24 -8.43
N TYR A 19 14.87 -8.04 -7.79
CA TYR A 19 14.99 -8.38 -6.36
C TYR A 19 16.19 -9.29 -6.08
N GLU A 20 16.76 -9.95 -7.11
CA GLU A 20 17.91 -10.86 -7.00
C GLU A 20 19.26 -10.19 -7.22
N ALA A 21 19.29 -9.00 -7.83
CA ALA A 21 20.51 -8.23 -7.94
C ALA A 21 20.91 -7.66 -6.56
N ASP A 22 22.02 -8.15 -6.01
CA ASP A 22 22.57 -7.65 -4.74
C ASP A 22 22.77 -6.13 -4.73
N ILE A 23 22.99 -5.53 -5.90
CA ILE A 23 23.07 -4.08 -6.10
C ILE A 23 21.76 -3.40 -5.68
N VAL A 24 20.62 -3.87 -6.16
CA VAL A 24 19.31 -3.28 -5.83
C VAL A 24 19.03 -3.44 -4.34
N ARG A 25 19.33 -4.62 -3.78
CA ARG A 25 19.14 -4.84 -2.34
C ARG A 25 20.02 -3.92 -1.51
N SER A 26 21.28 -3.77 -1.90
CA SER A 26 22.25 -2.91 -1.22
C SER A 26 21.85 -1.44 -1.24
N ALA A 27 21.17 -0.99 -2.30
CA ALA A 27 20.67 0.38 -2.43
C ALA A 27 19.34 0.61 -1.66
N VAL A 28 18.39 -0.31 -1.72
CA VAL A 28 17.04 -0.11 -1.15
C VAL A 28 17.00 -0.41 0.34
N ARG A 29 17.74 -1.43 0.82
CA ARG A 29 17.68 -1.87 2.22
C ARG A 29 18.06 -0.78 3.23
N PRO A 30 19.12 0.05 3.02
CA PRO A 30 19.43 1.13 3.95
C PRO A 30 18.28 2.13 4.08
N LEU A 31 17.63 2.47 2.97
CA LEU A 31 16.48 3.36 2.97
C LEU A 31 15.29 2.75 3.70
N ALA A 32 14.93 1.50 3.38
CA ALA A 32 13.84 0.79 4.03
C ALA A 32 14.05 0.74 5.56
N ASN A 33 15.25 0.36 5.99
CA ASN A 33 15.61 0.31 7.42
C ASN A 33 15.55 1.70 8.09
N ALA A 34 15.99 2.76 7.41
CA ALA A 34 15.95 4.11 7.96
C ALA A 34 14.51 4.59 8.14
N VAL A 35 13.65 4.35 7.16
CA VAL A 35 12.23 4.70 7.23
C VAL A 35 11.49 3.83 8.25
N GLY A 36 11.81 2.53 8.33
CA GLY A 36 11.22 1.61 9.31
C GLY A 36 11.48 2.00 10.76
N LYS A 37 12.60 2.69 11.03
CA LYS A 37 12.94 3.23 12.37
C LYS A 37 12.18 4.51 12.72
N THR A 38 11.45 5.12 11.77
CA THR A 38 10.63 6.29 12.08
C THR A 38 9.43 5.89 12.93
N VAL A 39 8.95 6.82 13.76
CA VAL A 39 7.79 6.60 14.61
C VAL A 39 6.67 7.51 14.14
N PRO A 40 5.67 6.98 13.42
CA PRO A 40 4.53 7.77 12.97
C PRO A 40 3.75 8.32 14.16
N LYS A 41 3.30 9.58 14.04
CA LYS A 41 2.53 10.26 15.08
C LYS A 41 1.34 10.95 14.44
N HIS A 42 0.16 10.76 15.01
CA HIS A 42 -1.02 11.53 14.65
C HIS A 42 -0.94 12.89 15.36
N ARG A 43 -1.00 14.00 14.62
CA ARG A 43 -1.05 15.35 15.20
C ARG A 43 -2.37 16.03 14.88
N PHE A 44 -2.98 16.65 15.88
CA PHE A 44 -4.16 17.51 15.72
C PHE A 44 -3.92 18.81 16.50
N GLY A 45 -3.65 19.90 15.76
CA GLY A 45 -3.12 21.13 16.35
C GLY A 45 -1.80 20.85 17.09
N ASP A 46 -1.77 21.21 18.37
CA ASP A 46 -0.59 21.01 19.22
C ASP A 46 -0.54 19.62 19.88
N LYS A 47 -1.63 18.86 19.84
CA LYS A 47 -1.70 17.54 20.47
C LYS A 47 -1.02 16.49 19.60
N ILE A 48 -0.18 15.68 20.24
CA ILE A 48 0.42 14.48 19.68
C ILE A 48 -0.39 13.27 20.17
N ASN A 49 -0.78 12.41 19.24
CA ASN A 49 -1.56 11.19 19.46
C ASN A 49 -2.85 11.42 20.29
N PRO A 50 -3.70 12.40 19.92
CA PRO A 50 -4.92 12.70 20.67
C PRO A 50 -5.98 11.58 20.60
N ASN A 51 -5.87 10.70 19.61
CA ASN A 51 -6.76 9.55 19.43
C ASN A 51 -5.97 8.26 19.65
N ILE A 52 -6.31 7.53 20.72
CA ILE A 52 -5.64 6.30 21.13
C ILE A 52 -5.81 5.21 20.07
N ALA A 53 -7.01 5.05 19.49
CA ALA A 53 -7.27 4.03 18.48
C ALA A 53 -6.38 4.22 17.24
N ILE A 54 -6.26 5.45 16.76
CA ILE A 54 -5.34 5.77 15.65
C ILE A 54 -3.90 5.48 16.05
N SER A 55 -3.52 5.81 17.29
CA SER A 55 -2.16 5.57 17.78
C SER A 55 -1.82 4.08 17.86
N MET A 56 -2.79 3.23 18.19
CA MET A 56 -2.64 1.77 18.18
C MET A 56 -2.41 1.26 16.75
N VAL A 57 -3.22 1.70 15.77
CA VAL A 57 -3.00 1.37 14.36
C VAL A 57 -1.64 1.87 13.87
N LEU A 58 -1.16 3.02 14.36
CA LEU A 58 0.16 3.54 14.02
C LEU A 58 1.33 2.76 14.65
N GLN A 59 1.07 1.88 15.62
CA GLN A 59 2.07 0.99 16.22
C GLN A 59 1.99 -0.41 15.63
N GLU A 60 0.79 -0.99 15.62
CA GLU A 60 0.46 -2.31 15.09
C GLU A 60 -0.64 -2.15 14.04
N PRO A 61 -0.27 -1.90 12.77
CA PRO A 61 -1.24 -1.62 11.71
C PRO A 61 -2.21 -2.76 11.44
N ASN A 62 -1.85 -3.99 11.77
CA ASN A 62 -2.70 -5.16 11.71
C ASN A 62 -2.12 -6.27 12.60
N ALA A 63 -2.88 -7.36 12.79
CA ALA A 63 -2.48 -8.47 13.65
C ALA A 63 -1.23 -9.26 13.15
N LEU A 64 -0.76 -9.00 11.93
CA LEU A 64 0.31 -9.77 11.30
C LEU A 64 1.66 -9.05 11.28
N MET A 65 1.70 -7.73 11.54
CA MET A 65 2.94 -6.96 11.45
C MET A 65 2.93 -5.66 12.26
N SER A 66 4.13 -5.20 12.64
CA SER A 66 4.34 -3.87 13.22
C SER A 66 4.37 -2.77 12.16
N MET A 67 4.26 -1.51 12.60
CA MET A 67 4.34 -0.36 11.70
C MET A 67 5.70 -0.26 10.99
N GLN A 68 6.79 -0.59 11.69
CA GLN A 68 8.11 -0.68 11.09
C GLN A 68 8.12 -1.64 9.89
N MET A 69 7.58 -2.85 10.06
CA MET A 69 7.51 -3.85 8.99
C MET A 69 6.65 -3.38 7.82
N LEU A 70 5.53 -2.69 8.10
CA LEU A 70 4.68 -2.11 7.06
C LEU A 70 5.47 -1.07 6.26
N LEU A 71 6.12 -0.10 6.93
CA LEU A 71 6.89 0.95 6.27
C LEU A 71 8.04 0.37 5.43
N GLU A 72 8.77 -0.61 5.95
CA GLU A 72 9.82 -1.30 5.19
C GLU A 72 9.24 -1.96 3.93
N LYS A 73 8.15 -2.72 4.06
CA LYS A 73 7.47 -3.35 2.90
C LYS A 73 7.03 -2.31 1.86
N MET A 74 6.52 -1.16 2.31
CA MET A 74 6.07 -0.09 1.42
C MET A 74 7.23 0.53 0.64
N ILE A 75 8.36 0.80 1.29
CA ILE A 75 9.56 1.28 0.60
C ILE A 75 10.05 0.25 -0.41
N TRP A 76 10.04 -1.04 -0.09
CA TRP A 76 10.40 -2.09 -1.04
C TRP A 76 9.47 -2.11 -2.25
N GLN A 77 8.14 -2.09 -2.04
CA GLN A 77 7.18 -2.05 -3.14
C GLN A 77 7.41 -0.82 -4.02
N TYR A 78 7.51 0.37 -3.41
CA TYR A 78 7.69 1.62 -4.14
C TYR A 78 8.99 1.64 -4.95
N ARG A 79 10.11 1.20 -4.36
CA ARG A 79 11.41 1.25 -5.03
C ARG A 79 11.60 0.19 -6.11
N VAL A 80 10.99 -0.98 -5.95
CA VAL A 80 11.15 -2.08 -6.91
C VAL A 80 10.09 -2.04 -8.00
N ASN A 81 8.84 -1.72 -7.64
CA ASN A 81 7.70 -1.78 -8.55
C ASN A 81 7.23 -0.39 -9.02
N GLY A 82 7.83 0.70 -8.54
CA GLY A 82 7.41 2.08 -8.84
C GLY A 82 6.10 2.50 -8.15
N ASN A 83 5.30 1.54 -7.69
CA ASN A 83 4.01 1.76 -7.05
C ASN A 83 3.94 0.99 -5.72
N ALA A 84 3.18 1.53 -4.77
CA ALA A 84 2.90 0.85 -3.52
C ALA A 84 1.52 1.25 -3.02
N PHE A 85 0.76 0.31 -2.45
CA PHE A 85 -0.60 0.56 -1.98
C PHE A 85 -0.82 0.02 -0.57
N ILE A 86 -1.62 0.75 0.20
CA ILE A 86 -2.12 0.29 1.50
C ILE A 86 -3.64 0.33 1.45
N TYR A 87 -4.28 -0.79 1.75
CA TYR A 87 -5.71 -0.83 2.04
C TYR A 87 -5.96 -0.34 3.47
N VAL A 88 -6.90 0.60 3.61
CA VAL A 88 -7.36 1.12 4.89
C VAL A 88 -8.67 0.45 5.25
N GLU A 89 -8.61 -0.50 6.18
CA GLU A 89 -9.81 -1.09 6.77
C GLU A 89 -10.42 -0.11 7.77
N LYS A 90 -11.73 0.11 7.68
CA LYS A 90 -12.47 1.08 8.50
C LYS A 90 -13.57 0.37 9.28
N ASP A 91 -13.86 0.85 10.48
CA ASP A 91 -15.05 0.44 11.24
C ASP A 91 -16.35 1.00 10.63
N ASP A 92 -17.49 0.63 11.23
CA ASP A 92 -18.83 1.10 10.82
C ASP A 92 -18.99 2.62 10.88
N ASN A 93 -18.14 3.31 11.65
CA ASN A 93 -18.11 4.77 11.77
C ASN A 93 -17.10 5.43 10.83
N GLY A 94 -16.45 4.66 9.96
CA GLY A 94 -15.46 5.14 9.00
C GLY A 94 -14.07 5.41 9.58
N LYS A 95 -13.79 5.01 10.82
CA LYS A 95 -12.48 5.19 11.46
C LYS A 95 -11.53 4.06 11.04
N PRO A 96 -10.26 4.36 10.73
CA PRO A 96 -9.29 3.33 10.36
C PRO A 96 -9.02 2.40 11.55
N VAL A 97 -9.15 1.10 11.33
CA VAL A 97 -8.89 0.05 12.33
C VAL A 97 -7.71 -0.84 11.95
N ALA A 98 -7.39 -0.94 10.66
CA ALA A 98 -6.20 -1.64 10.21
C ALA A 98 -5.68 -1.09 8.87
N LEU A 99 -4.40 -1.34 8.62
CA LEU A 99 -3.68 -0.99 7.41
C LEU A 99 -3.01 -2.24 6.84
N TYR A 100 -3.34 -2.59 5.60
CA TYR A 100 -2.78 -3.76 4.92
C TYR A 100 -1.99 -3.35 3.69
N PRO A 101 -0.66 -3.61 3.63
CA PRO A 101 0.09 -3.38 2.41
C PRO A 101 -0.37 -4.38 1.34
N ILE A 102 -0.68 -3.88 0.14
CA ILE A 102 -1.06 -4.71 -0.99
C ILE A 102 0.20 -5.01 -1.82
N VAL A 103 0.58 -6.29 -1.85
CA VAL A 103 1.68 -6.77 -2.71
C VAL A 103 1.06 -7.47 -3.91
N SER A 104 0.90 -6.72 -4.99
CA SER A 104 0.33 -7.22 -6.25
C SER A 104 1.42 -7.45 -7.29
N HIS A 105 1.15 -8.40 -8.20
CA HIS A 105 1.94 -8.58 -9.40
C HIS A 105 1.53 -7.59 -10.50
N SER A 106 0.22 -7.34 -10.63
CA SER A 106 -0.34 -6.36 -11.55
C SER A 106 -1.58 -5.69 -10.95
N LEU A 107 -1.96 -4.56 -11.53
CA LEU A 107 -3.16 -3.81 -11.15
C LEU A 107 -3.91 -3.36 -12.41
N GLU A 108 -5.21 -3.17 -12.26
CA GLU A 108 -6.13 -2.70 -13.29
C GLU A 108 -7.04 -1.62 -12.69
N LEU A 109 -7.12 -0.44 -13.32
CA LEU A 109 -8.05 0.62 -12.94
C LEU A 109 -9.42 0.33 -13.56
N LEU A 110 -10.46 0.36 -12.74
CA LEU A 110 -11.83 0.09 -13.12
C LEU A 110 -12.71 1.29 -12.76
N ILE A 111 -13.67 1.62 -13.62
CA ILE A 111 -14.62 2.71 -13.40
C ILE A 111 -16.03 2.13 -13.40
N SER A 112 -16.79 2.40 -12.34
CA SER A 112 -18.20 2.01 -12.28
C SER A 112 -19.05 2.87 -13.22
N PRO A 113 -20.26 2.41 -13.61
CA PRO A 113 -21.20 3.26 -14.36
C PRO A 113 -21.58 4.57 -13.66
N SER A 114 -21.42 4.64 -12.33
CA SER A 114 -21.64 5.86 -11.54
C SER A 114 -20.41 6.78 -11.48
N GLY A 115 -19.30 6.42 -12.12
CA GLY A 115 -18.05 7.19 -12.12
C GLY A 115 -17.14 6.97 -10.90
N GLU A 116 -17.40 5.95 -10.06
CA GLU A 116 -16.54 5.61 -8.92
C GLU A 116 -15.35 4.76 -9.39
N TYR A 117 -14.14 5.10 -8.93
CA TYR A 117 -12.91 4.40 -9.28
C TYR A 117 -12.63 3.22 -8.34
N PHE A 118 -12.20 2.12 -8.93
CA PHE A 118 -11.78 0.90 -8.25
C PHE A 118 -10.43 0.45 -8.80
N ILE A 119 -9.62 -0.21 -7.99
CA ILE A 119 -8.42 -0.91 -8.45
C ILE A 119 -8.61 -2.40 -8.19
N LYS A 120 -8.42 -3.20 -9.22
CA LYS A 120 -8.31 -4.65 -9.13
C LYS A 120 -6.84 -5.03 -9.11
N PHE A 121 -6.41 -5.65 -8.01
CA PHE A 121 -5.06 -6.18 -7.85
C PHE A 121 -5.05 -7.67 -8.16
N VAL A 122 -4.05 -8.12 -8.90
CA VAL A 122 -3.76 -9.54 -9.09
C VAL A 122 -2.54 -9.89 -8.23
N LEU A 123 -2.73 -10.80 -7.28
CA LEU A 123 -1.69 -11.26 -6.37
C LEU A 123 -0.82 -12.32 -7.06
N ARG A 124 0.32 -12.64 -6.44
CA ARG A 124 1.26 -13.63 -6.97
C ARG A 124 0.69 -15.05 -7.11
N ASP A 125 -0.33 -15.39 -6.31
CA ASP A 125 -1.03 -16.67 -6.39
C ASP A 125 -2.14 -16.69 -7.47
N GLY A 126 -2.25 -15.61 -8.26
CA GLY A 126 -3.26 -15.46 -9.31
C GLY A 126 -4.64 -15.02 -8.80
N LYS A 127 -4.84 -14.92 -7.48
CA LYS A 127 -6.10 -14.38 -6.93
C LYS A 127 -6.18 -12.89 -7.20
N SER A 128 -7.41 -12.42 -7.43
CA SER A 128 -7.68 -11.01 -7.63
C SER A 128 -8.59 -10.44 -6.56
N TYR A 129 -8.26 -9.24 -6.09
CA TYR A 129 -9.06 -8.47 -5.13
C TYR A 129 -9.31 -7.08 -5.68
N THR A 130 -10.54 -6.58 -5.53
CA THR A 130 -10.94 -5.27 -6.02
C THR A 130 -11.29 -4.37 -4.85
N PHE A 131 -10.67 -3.20 -4.77
CA PHE A 131 -10.92 -2.19 -3.75
C PHE A 131 -11.37 -0.88 -4.39
N ARG A 132 -12.16 -0.09 -3.67
CA ARG A 132 -12.45 1.29 -4.07
C ARG A 132 -11.18 2.12 -3.93
N TYR A 133 -10.91 2.99 -4.89
CA TYR A 133 -9.69 3.83 -4.87
C TYR A 133 -9.61 4.69 -3.59
N ARG A 134 -10.76 5.19 -3.11
CA ARG A 134 -10.85 6.03 -1.89
C ARG A 134 -10.52 5.31 -0.57
N ASP A 135 -10.43 3.99 -0.59
CA ASP A 135 -10.05 3.17 0.56
C ASP A 135 -8.58 2.72 0.48
N LEU A 136 -7.85 3.22 -0.53
CA LEU A 136 -6.43 2.96 -0.74
C LEU A 136 -5.60 4.22 -0.46
N ILE A 137 -4.44 4.01 0.14
CA ILE A 137 -3.32 4.95 0.10
C ILE A 137 -2.43 4.50 -1.07
N HIS A 138 -2.11 5.43 -1.97
CA HIS A 138 -1.23 5.25 -3.12
C HIS A 138 -0.06 6.23 -3.00
#